data_AF-A0AAJ1UWR4-F1
#
_entry.id   AF-A0AAJ1UWR4-F1
#
_cell.length_a   1.000
_cell.length_b   1.000
_cell.length_c   1.000
_cell.angle_alpha   90.00
_cell.angle_beta   90.00
_cell.angle_gamma   90.00
#
_symmetry.space_group_name_H-M   'P 1'
#
loop_
_entity.id
_entity.type
_entity.pdbx_description
1 polymer ?
#
loop_
_entity_poly.entity_id
_entity_poly.type
_entity_poly.pdbx_seq_one_letter_code
_entity_poly.pdbx_strand_id
1 'polypeptide(L)'
;KKYCHLTKEERFFIQNSLKNNMSMRSIARQIGKSPSTISREIKRNSNYFGCYQFEKANMKAVKRHSHKHMFRYSVNFEFETFSKLFKNKYDKKYFGIKATYNEIKKVDNLKTPSLRTIFNWIKTNAWVLTKKR
;
A
#
# COMPACT_ATOMS: atom_id res chain seq x y z
N LYS A 1 12.93 -3.68 19.20
CA LYS A 1 13.03 -4.36 17.87
C LYS A 1 12.10 -3.67 16.87
N LYS A 2 12.61 -3.26 15.70
CA LYS A 2 11.80 -2.69 14.61
C LYS A 2 10.87 -3.77 14.04
N TYR A 3 9.59 -3.46 13.86
CA TYR A 3 8.64 -4.40 13.27
C TYR A 3 9.03 -4.70 11.82
N CYS A 4 9.36 -5.96 11.54
CA CYS A 4 9.75 -6.42 10.21
C CYS A 4 8.62 -7.24 9.61
N HIS A 5 8.06 -6.78 8.50
CA HIS A 5 7.03 -7.51 7.76
C HIS A 5 7.61 -8.77 7.11
N LEU A 6 6.77 -9.79 6.94
CA LEU A 6 7.17 -10.97 6.16
C LEU A 6 7.40 -10.58 4.70
N THR A 7 8.51 -11.02 4.12
CA THR A 7 8.83 -10.86 2.69
C THR A 7 8.01 -11.83 1.85
N LYS A 8 8.06 -11.72 0.51
CA LYS A 8 7.36 -12.67 -0.37
C LYS A 8 8.01 -14.05 -0.29
N GLU A 9 9.34 -14.07 -0.17
CA GLU A 9 10.19 -15.25 -0.05
C GLU A 9 9.92 -15.99 1.27
N GLU A 10 9.83 -15.26 2.38
CA GLU A 10 9.46 -15.85 3.68
C GLU A 10 8.04 -16.45 3.65
N ARG A 11 7.09 -15.85 2.92
CA ARG A 11 5.74 -16.42 2.75
C ARG A 11 5.75 -17.67 1.86
N PHE A 12 6.54 -17.66 0.80
CA PHE A 12 6.74 -18.84 -0.05
C PHE A 12 7.30 -20.00 0.77
N PHE A 13 8.31 -19.71 1.60
CA PHE A 13 8.89 -20.67 2.53
C PHE A 13 7.83 -21.24 3.49
N ILE A 14 7.03 -20.38 4.15
CA ILE A 14 5.93 -20.81 5.03
C ILE A 14 4.99 -21.77 4.31
N GLN A 15 4.58 -21.47 3.08
CA GLN A 15 3.70 -22.37 2.32
C GLN A 15 4.36 -23.74 2.09
N ASN A 16 5.61 -23.77 1.63
CA ASN A 16 6.29 -25.02 1.33
C ASN A 16 6.54 -25.85 2.59
N SER A 17 6.91 -25.22 3.70
CA SER A 17 7.07 -25.88 4.99
C SER A 17 5.76 -26.46 5.53
N LEU A 18 4.63 -25.77 5.34
CA LEU A 18 3.32 -26.31 5.71
C LEU A 18 2.95 -27.55 4.88
N LYS A 19 3.26 -27.58 3.58
CA LYS A 19 3.09 -28.77 2.73
C LYS A 19 3.94 -29.95 3.23
N ASN A 20 5.11 -29.66 3.80
CA ASN A 20 6.01 -30.65 4.39
C ASN A 20 5.67 -30.96 5.87
N ASN A 21 4.46 -30.62 6.34
CA ASN A 21 3.98 -30.86 7.71
C ASN A 21 4.89 -30.30 8.82
N MET A 22 5.66 -29.25 8.54
CA MET A 22 6.52 -28.64 9.54
C MET A 22 5.69 -27.85 10.57
N SER A 23 6.07 -27.94 11.84
CA SER A 23 5.42 -27.16 12.89
C SER A 23 5.71 -25.66 12.75
N MET A 24 4.74 -24.82 13.13
CA MET A 24 4.92 -23.36 13.13
C MET A 24 6.17 -22.89 13.90
N ARG A 25 6.56 -23.61 14.95
CA ARG A 25 7.77 -23.33 15.74
C ARG A 25 9.05 -23.61 14.95
N SER A 26 9.07 -24.71 14.19
CA SER A 26 10.21 -25.05 13.32
C SER A 26 10.38 -24.03 12.20
N ILE A 27 9.26 -23.67 11.54
CA ILE A 27 9.24 -22.64 10.49
C ILE A 27 9.77 -21.32 11.03
N ALA A 28 9.25 -20.88 12.18
CA ALA A 28 9.66 -19.63 12.82
C ALA A 28 11.17 -19.58 13.09
N ARG A 29 11.76 -20.68 13.58
CA ARG A 29 13.19 -20.79 13.83
C ARG A 29 14.02 -20.69 12.55
N GLN A 30 13.58 -21.34 11.46
CA GLN A 30 14.30 -21.31 10.18
C GLN A 30 14.33 -19.92 9.54
N ILE A 31 13.25 -19.14 9.64
CA ILE A 31 13.19 -17.78 9.07
C ILE A 31 13.49 -16.67 10.09
N GLY A 32 13.93 -17.02 11.31
CA GLY A 32 14.28 -16.05 12.34
C GLY A 32 13.12 -15.17 12.83
N LYS A 33 11.88 -15.69 12.82
CA LYS A 33 10.67 -14.98 13.32
C LYS A 33 10.14 -15.61 14.60
N SER A 34 9.19 -14.94 15.25
CA SER A 34 8.48 -15.55 16.38
C SER A 34 7.41 -16.55 15.89
N PRO A 35 7.13 -17.64 16.64
CA PRO A 35 6.01 -18.54 16.33
C PRO A 35 4.67 -17.81 16.25
N SER A 36 4.48 -16.76 17.06
CA SER A 36 3.30 -15.89 17.02
C SER A 36 3.19 -15.08 15.73
N THR A 37 4.30 -14.82 15.03
CA THR A 37 4.29 -14.16 13.71
C THR A 37 3.77 -15.13 12.65
N ILE A 38 4.26 -16.37 12.66
CA ILE A 38 3.80 -17.44 11.75
C ILE A 38 2.32 -17.74 11.96
N SER A 39 1.89 -17.94 13.21
CA SER A 39 0.49 -18.20 13.53
C SER A 39 -0.44 -17.09 13.06
N ARG A 40 -0.09 -15.81 13.31
CA ARG A 40 -0.88 -14.66 12.84
C ARG A 40 -0.90 -14.55 11.33
N GLU A 41 0.21 -14.83 10.66
CA GLU A 41 0.29 -14.82 9.19
C GLU A 41 -0.65 -15.87 8.59
N ILE A 42 -0.60 -17.10 9.08
CA ILE A 42 -1.46 -18.20 8.60
C ILE A 42 -2.93 -17.86 8.87
N LYS A 43 -3.28 -17.55 10.12
CA LYS A 43 -4.66 -17.24 10.53
C LYS A 43 -5.28 -16.10 9.70
N ARG A 44 -4.52 -15.06 9.36
CA ARG A 44 -5.02 -13.90 8.62
C ARG A 44 -5.16 -14.15 7.12
N ASN A 45 -4.36 -15.04 6.55
CA ASN A 45 -4.25 -15.15 5.10
C ASN A 45 -4.77 -16.47 4.52
N SER A 46 -5.00 -17.52 5.34
CA SER A 46 -5.68 -18.73 4.91
C SER A 46 -7.06 -18.44 4.29
N ASN A 47 -7.47 -19.30 3.36
CA ASN A 47 -8.79 -19.24 2.74
C ASN A 47 -9.86 -19.90 3.63
N TYR A 48 -11.12 -19.93 3.16
CA TYR A 48 -12.23 -20.55 3.87
C TYR A 48 -11.98 -22.03 4.22
N PHE A 49 -11.26 -22.75 3.36
CA PHE A 49 -10.87 -24.15 3.55
C PHE A 49 -9.62 -24.34 4.42
N GLY A 50 -9.09 -23.27 5.03
CA GLY A 50 -7.88 -23.31 5.86
C GLY A 50 -6.57 -23.36 5.09
N CYS A 51 -6.58 -23.43 3.76
CA CYS A 51 -5.37 -23.51 2.94
C CYS A 51 -4.62 -22.17 2.90
N TYR A 52 -3.32 -22.20 3.15
CA TYR A 52 -2.43 -21.03 3.05
C TYR A 52 -1.82 -20.93 1.65
N GLN A 53 -2.02 -19.79 0.98
CA GLN A 53 -1.45 -19.49 -0.34
C GLN A 53 -0.59 -18.22 -0.28
N PHE A 54 0.71 -18.35 -0.59
CA PHE A 54 1.66 -17.25 -0.41
C PHE A 54 1.37 -16.06 -1.35
N GLU A 55 0.95 -16.29 -2.60
CA GLU A 55 0.61 -15.20 -3.50
C GLU A 55 -0.59 -14.40 -2.97
N LYS A 56 -1.63 -15.10 -2.50
CA LYS A 56 -2.82 -14.47 -1.89
C LYS A 56 -2.45 -13.72 -0.62
N ALA A 57 -1.62 -14.29 0.24
CA ALA A 57 -1.13 -13.63 1.44
C ALA A 57 -0.34 -12.35 1.12
N ASN A 58 0.53 -12.40 0.11
CA ASN A 58 1.28 -11.24 -0.36
C ASN A 58 0.36 -10.16 -0.94
N MET A 59 -0.58 -10.53 -1.81
CA MET A 59 -1.57 -9.60 -2.37
C MET A 59 -2.43 -8.94 -1.27
N LYS A 60 -2.91 -9.71 -0.29
CA LYS A 60 -3.64 -9.20 0.87
C LYS A 60 -2.77 -8.22 1.68
N ALA A 61 -1.49 -8.51 1.87
CA ALA A 61 -0.56 -7.63 2.57
C ALA A 61 -0.33 -6.31 1.84
N VAL A 62 -0.10 -6.35 0.52
CA VAL A 62 0.05 -5.16 -0.34
C VAL A 62 -1.23 -4.33 -0.32
N LYS A 63 -2.40 -4.95 -0.46
CA LYS A 63 -3.69 -4.27 -0.39
C LYS A 63 -3.93 -3.59 0.96
N ARG A 64 -3.64 -4.27 2.08
CA ARG A 64 -3.72 -3.64 3.42
C ARG A 64 -2.79 -2.44 3.54
N HIS A 65 -1.58 -2.53 2.98
CA HIS A 65 -0.64 -1.42 2.99
C HIS A 65 -1.13 -0.22 2.15
N SER A 66 -1.72 -0.45 0.97
CA SER A 66 -2.29 0.63 0.15
C SER A 66 -3.55 1.25 0.78
N HIS A 67 -4.38 0.44 1.47
CA HIS A 67 -5.58 0.92 2.15
C HIS A 67 -5.31 2.00 3.21
N LYS A 68 -4.12 2.02 3.83
CA LYS A 68 -3.68 3.12 4.72
C LYS A 68 -3.81 4.50 4.07
N HIS A 69 -3.62 4.56 2.75
CA HIS A 69 -3.67 5.79 1.98
C HIS A 69 -5.03 6.00 1.30
N MET A 70 -5.82 4.92 1.10
CA MET A 70 -7.06 4.92 0.32
C MET A 70 -8.18 5.75 0.97
N PHE A 71 -8.41 5.59 2.28
CA PHE A 71 -9.46 6.31 3.00
C PHE A 71 -9.26 7.84 3.00
N ARG A 72 -8.00 8.31 2.92
CA ARG A 72 -7.71 9.76 2.83
C ARG A 72 -8.05 10.39 1.47
N TYR A 73 -8.32 9.57 0.45
CA TYR A 73 -8.65 10.04 -0.89
C TYR A 73 -10.15 9.92 -1.18
N SER A 74 -10.76 8.76 -0.91
CA SER A 74 -12.17 8.50 -1.28
C SER A 74 -13.20 9.35 -0.52
N VAL A 75 -12.82 9.94 0.62
CA VAL A 75 -13.69 10.75 1.48
C VAL A 75 -13.42 12.25 1.32
N ASN A 76 -12.44 12.64 0.49
CA ASN A 76 -11.88 13.99 0.52
C ASN A 76 -12.46 14.92 -0.55
N PHE A 77 -13.79 15.08 -0.54
CA PHE A 77 -14.53 16.02 -1.42
C PHE A 77 -14.06 17.47 -1.23
N GLU A 78 -13.49 17.80 -0.07
CA GLU A 78 -12.97 19.14 0.25
C GLU A 78 -11.94 19.68 -0.76
N PHE A 79 -11.20 18.79 -1.43
CA PHE A 79 -10.15 19.17 -2.39
C PHE A 79 -10.52 18.83 -3.84
N GLU A 80 -11.81 18.71 -4.17
CA GLU A 80 -12.24 18.37 -5.52
C GLU A 80 -11.76 19.38 -6.57
N THR A 81 -11.88 20.68 -6.29
CA THR A 81 -11.41 21.76 -7.16
C THR A 81 -9.90 21.71 -7.38
N PHE A 82 -9.13 21.55 -6.29
CA PHE A 82 -7.68 21.33 -6.36
C PHE A 82 -7.33 20.11 -7.21
N SER A 83 -8.03 18.99 -7.02
CA SER A 83 -7.80 17.74 -7.75
C SER A 83 -8.00 17.92 -9.27
N LYS A 84 -9.07 18.62 -9.68
CA LYS A 84 -9.34 18.95 -11.09
C LYS A 84 -8.22 19.83 -11.68
N LEU A 85 -7.84 20.91 -10.99
CA LEU A 85 -6.76 21.81 -11.44
C LEU A 85 -5.42 21.08 -11.55
N PHE A 86 -5.09 20.24 -10.57
CA PHE A 86 -3.85 19.48 -10.55
C PHE A 86 -3.78 18.49 -11.71
N LYS A 87 -4.86 17.74 -11.99
CA LYS A 87 -4.92 16.83 -13.15
C LYS A 87 -4.74 17.57 -14.48
N ASN A 88 -5.25 18.79 -14.59
CA ASN A 88 -5.12 19.59 -15.79
C ASN A 88 -3.70 20.14 -16.00
N LYS A 89 -3.01 20.54 -14.93
CA LYS A 89 -1.69 21.20 -15.00
C LYS A 89 -0.50 20.24 -14.84
N TYR A 90 -0.69 19.08 -14.21
CA TYR A 90 0.39 18.12 -14.00
C TYR A 90 0.87 17.50 -15.32
N ASP A 91 2.17 17.62 -15.57
CA ASP A 91 2.85 16.95 -16.66
C ASP A 91 4.18 16.40 -16.16
N LYS A 92 4.31 15.07 -16.09
CA LYS A 92 5.53 14.42 -15.61
C LYS A 92 6.79 14.82 -16.39
N LYS A 93 6.66 15.23 -17.67
CA LYS A 93 7.78 15.61 -18.54
C LYS A 93 8.31 17.02 -18.22
N TYR A 94 7.42 17.96 -17.88
CA TYR A 94 7.77 19.38 -17.75
C TYR A 94 7.58 19.94 -16.33
N PHE A 95 6.58 19.44 -15.58
CA PHE A 95 6.22 19.95 -14.25
C PHE A 95 6.00 18.81 -13.24
N GLY A 96 6.97 18.62 -12.35
CA GLY A 96 6.86 17.67 -11.25
C GLY A 96 5.80 18.05 -10.21
N ILE A 97 5.42 17.07 -9.37
CA ILE A 97 4.35 17.20 -8.36
C ILE A 97 4.48 18.46 -7.50
N LYS A 98 5.70 18.77 -7.03
CA LYS A 98 5.97 19.92 -6.16
C LYS A 98 5.82 21.25 -6.89
N ALA A 99 6.26 21.32 -8.14
CA ALA A 99 6.13 22.52 -8.97
C ALA A 99 4.65 22.81 -9.26
N THR A 100 3.90 21.81 -9.72
CA THR A 100 2.45 21.93 -9.94
C THR A 100 1.70 22.32 -8.68
N TYR A 101 2.06 21.74 -7.53
CA TYR A 101 1.47 22.10 -6.24
C TYR A 101 1.71 23.58 -5.87
N ASN A 102 2.96 24.05 -5.96
CA ASN A 102 3.32 25.42 -5.62
C ASN A 102 2.60 26.44 -6.49
N GLU A 103 2.44 26.11 -7.77
CA GLU A 103 1.71 26.93 -8.73
C GLU A 103 0.21 27.04 -8.39
N ILE A 104 -0.44 25.92 -8.07
CA ILE A 104 -1.86 25.91 -7.71
C ILE A 104 -2.09 26.56 -6.34
N LYS A 105 -1.12 26.47 -5.43
CA LYS A 105 -1.20 27.09 -4.11
C LYS A 105 -1.24 28.63 -4.15
N LYS A 106 -0.80 29.25 -5.25
CA LYS A 106 -0.90 30.70 -5.47
C LYS A 106 -2.34 31.18 -5.72
N VAL A 107 -3.28 30.27 -5.99
CA VAL A 107 -4.68 30.62 -6.21
C VAL A 107 -5.31 30.98 -4.86
N ASP A 108 -5.81 32.22 -4.75
CA ASP A 108 -6.42 32.72 -3.53
C ASP A 108 -7.67 31.94 -3.13
N ASN A 109 -7.86 31.77 -1.82
CA ASN A 109 -8.99 31.07 -1.20
C ASN A 109 -9.20 29.60 -1.63
N LEU A 110 -8.22 28.98 -2.31
CA LEU A 110 -8.29 27.57 -2.67
C LEU A 110 -7.90 26.68 -1.49
N LYS A 111 -8.79 25.77 -1.11
CA LYS A 111 -8.46 24.69 -0.18
C LYS A 111 -7.42 23.77 -0.82
N THR A 112 -6.24 23.69 -0.22
CA THR A 112 -5.12 22.88 -0.73
C THR A 112 -4.72 21.79 0.25
N PRO A 113 -4.58 20.54 -0.21
CA PRO A 113 -4.06 19.46 0.62
C PRO A 113 -2.57 19.66 0.88
N SER A 114 -2.04 19.03 1.94
CA SER A 114 -0.59 19.01 2.14
C SER A 114 0.11 18.19 1.05
N LEU A 115 1.37 18.53 0.72
CA LEU A 115 2.21 17.74 -0.21
C LEU A 115 2.23 16.25 0.16
N ARG A 116 2.28 15.92 1.46
CA ARG A 116 2.23 14.54 1.94
C ARG A 116 0.92 13.84 1.54
N THR A 117 -0.19 14.56 1.57
CA THR A 117 -1.51 14.04 1.18
C THR A 117 -1.56 13.78 -0.32
N ILE A 118 -0.98 14.66 -1.14
CA ILE A 118 -0.84 14.45 -2.59
C ILE A 118 -0.04 13.19 -2.90
N PHE A 119 1.11 12.99 -2.25
CA PHE A 119 1.89 11.74 -2.41
C PHE A 119 1.12 10.51 -1.94
N ASN A 120 0.31 10.61 -0.88
CA ASN A 120 -0.54 9.51 -0.45
C ASN A 120 -1.59 9.18 -1.52
N TRP A 121 -2.22 10.17 -2.15
CA TRP A 121 -3.20 9.96 -3.23
C TRP A 121 -2.59 9.29 -4.46
N ILE A 122 -1.37 9.66 -4.84
CA ILE A 122 -0.66 8.99 -5.95
C ILE A 122 -0.42 7.51 -5.61
N LYS A 123 -0.09 7.19 -4.36
CA LYS A 123 0.15 5.81 -3.89
C LYS A 123 -1.11 4.93 -3.85
N THR A 124 -2.31 5.50 -3.86
CA THR A 124 -3.55 4.70 -3.82
C THR A 124 -3.95 4.16 -5.19
N ASN A 125 -3.32 4.62 -6.28
CA ASN A 125 -3.73 4.40 -7.67
C ASN A 125 -5.18 4.85 -8.00
N ALA A 126 -5.93 5.40 -7.03
CA ALA A 126 -7.29 5.91 -7.25
C ALA A 126 -7.27 7.33 -7.85
N TRP A 127 -6.21 8.09 -7.60
CA TRP A 127 -5.96 9.38 -8.25
C TRP A 127 -5.08 9.19 -9.48
N VAL A 128 -5.69 8.68 -10.56
CA VAL A 128 -4.98 8.42 -11.82
C VAL A 128 -4.60 9.75 -12.47
N LEU A 129 -3.29 10.00 -12.54
CA LEU A 129 -2.70 11.09 -13.31
C LEU A 129 -2.41 10.53 -14.70
N THR A 130 -3.32 10.74 -15.66
CA THR A 130 -3.11 10.31 -17.03
C THR A 130 -1.97 11.10 -17.65
N LYS A 131 -1.11 10.43 -18.43
CA LYS A 131 -0.09 11.11 -19.23
C LYS A 131 -0.82 11.86 -20.34
N LYS A 132 -0.70 13.19 -20.40
CA LYS A 132 -1.09 13.94 -21.59
C LYS A 132 -0.16 13.52 -22.74
N ARG A 133 -0.73 13.14 -23.88
CA ARG A 133 0.01 12.79 -25.08
C ARG A 133 0.68 14.03 -25.65
#